data_AF-A0A9X9A952-F1
#
_entry.id   AF-A0A9X9A952-F1
#
_cell.length_a   1.000
_cell.length_b   1.000
_cell.length_c   1.000
_cell.angle_alpha   90.00
_cell.angle_beta   90.00
_cell.angle_gamma   90.00
#
_symmetry.space_group_name_H-M   'P 1'
#
loop_
_entity.id
_entity.type
_entity.pdbx_description
1 polymer ?
#
loop_
_entity_poly.entity_id
_entity_poly.type
_entity_poly.pdbx_seq_one_letter_code
_entity_poly.pdbx_strand_id
1 'polypeptide(L)'
;MSFEMKPEIKVVLEKIRFVDRYKKLSENFRGNPNDLNDRLEDYDIEKVNEIFKRLGYVSTFDKKEKFFKVGVIDNSPNYMIWFNIILEYGMTEFIWVVYHNDEVRLGSPWSVYSRLLINP
;
A
#
# COMPACT_ATOMS: atom_id res chain seq x y z
N MET A 1 1.79 10.68 17.50
CA MET A 1 0.43 11.13 17.13
C MET A 1 -0.50 9.94 17.27
N SER A 2 -1.52 10.02 18.12
CA SER A 2 -2.59 9.02 18.14
C SER A 2 -3.37 9.14 16.83
N PHE A 3 -3.30 8.11 16.00
CA PHE A 3 -4.15 8.00 14.81
C PHE A 3 -5.55 7.63 15.29
N GLU A 4 -6.35 8.62 15.66
CA GLU A 4 -7.76 8.39 15.98
C GLU A 4 -8.57 8.45 14.67
N MET A 5 -9.15 7.32 14.28
CA MET A 5 -9.96 7.22 13.07
C MET A 5 -11.28 7.96 13.29
N LYS A 6 -11.57 8.95 12.44
CA LYS A 6 -12.85 9.68 12.53
C LYS A 6 -14.04 8.71 12.42
N PRO A 7 -15.12 8.89 13.20
CA PRO A 7 -16.27 8.01 13.18
C PRO A 7 -16.88 7.82 11.78
N GLU A 8 -16.95 8.89 10.96
CA GLU A 8 -17.50 8.77 9.60
C GLU A 8 -16.70 7.81 8.71
N ILE A 9 -15.38 7.74 8.89
CA ILE A 9 -14.48 6.88 8.13
C ILE A 9 -14.73 5.42 8.52
N LYS A 10 -14.84 5.15 9.83
CA LYS A 10 -15.11 3.81 10.35
C LYS A 10 -16.41 3.24 9.77
N VAL A 11 -17.48 4.03 9.76
CA VAL A 11 -18.78 3.63 9.19
C VAL A 11 -18.66 3.26 7.71
N VAL A 12 -17.89 4.02 6.92
CA VAL A 12 -17.68 3.72 5.50
C VAL A 12 -16.85 2.45 5.31
N LEU A 13 -15.78 2.27 6.09
CA LEU A 13 -14.94 1.06 6.03
C LEU A 13 -15.71 -0.21 6.43
N GLU A 14 -16.60 -0.12 7.42
CA GLU A 14 -17.52 -1.19 7.79
C GLU A 14 -18.51 -1.51 6.65
N LYS A 15 -19.12 -0.48 6.04
CA LYS A 15 -20.06 -0.65 4.91
C LYS A 15 -19.45 -1.37 3.72
N ILE A 16 -18.18 -1.11 3.40
CA ILE A 16 -17.49 -1.80 2.30
C ILE A 16 -16.94 -3.18 2.70
N ARG A 17 -17.15 -3.60 3.95
CA ARG A 17 -16.57 -4.81 4.55
C ARG A 17 -15.05 -4.83 4.42
N PHE A 18 -14.42 -3.72 4.79
CA PHE A 18 -12.98 -3.52 4.64
C PHE A 18 -12.17 -4.66 5.29
N VAL A 19 -12.48 -5.02 6.53
CA VAL A 19 -11.75 -6.05 7.28
C VAL A 19 -11.77 -7.40 6.55
N ASP A 20 -12.91 -7.82 6.02
CA ASP A 20 -13.04 -9.09 5.30
C ASP A 20 -12.21 -9.07 4.01
N ARG A 21 -12.26 -7.96 3.26
CA ARG A 21 -11.47 -7.78 2.03
C ARG A 21 -9.98 -7.79 2.34
N TYR A 22 -9.57 -7.08 3.38
CA TYR A 22 -8.19 -7.03 3.84
C TYR A 22 -7.70 -8.42 4.24
N LYS A 23 -8.45 -9.15 5.08
CA LYS A 23 -8.09 -10.51 5.51
C LYS A 23 -7.95 -11.45 4.32
N LYS A 24 -8.94 -11.47 3.42
CA LYS A 24 -8.92 -12.31 2.22
C LYS A 24 -7.69 -12.02 1.34
N LEU A 25 -7.38 -10.74 1.13
CA LEU A 25 -6.19 -10.36 0.36
C LEU A 25 -4.90 -10.77 1.10
N SER A 26 -4.84 -10.50 2.40
CA SER A 26 -3.68 -10.82 3.23
C SER A 26 -3.44 -12.32 3.34
N GLU A 27 -4.47 -13.16 3.33
CA GLU A 27 -4.35 -14.62 3.36
C GLU A 27 -3.84 -15.17 2.03
N ASN A 28 -4.34 -14.63 0.91
CA ASN A 28 -3.90 -15.04 -0.43
C ASN A 28 -2.44 -14.68 -0.74
N PHE A 29 -1.96 -13.56 -0.18
CA PHE A 29 -0.64 -13.02 -0.43
C PHE A 29 0.21 -12.98 0.83
N ARG A 30 -0.06 -13.88 1.78
CA ARG A 30 0.70 -13.98 3.02
C ARG A 30 2.10 -14.51 2.70
N GLY A 31 3.04 -13.58 2.48
CA GLY A 31 4.46 -13.93 2.42
C GLY A 31 4.91 -14.55 3.74
N ASN A 32 5.85 -15.48 3.69
CA ASN A 32 6.52 -15.95 4.89
C ASN A 32 7.62 -14.93 5.22
N PRO A 33 7.50 -14.14 6.30
CA PRO A 33 8.49 -13.10 6.62
C PRO A 33 9.89 -13.65 6.89
N ASN A 34 10.00 -14.96 7.16
CA ASN A 34 11.27 -15.66 7.35
C ASN A 34 11.79 -16.32 6.08
N ASP A 35 11.06 -16.27 4.96
CA ASP A 35 11.53 -16.79 3.68
C ASP A 35 12.45 -15.77 3.02
N LEU A 36 13.75 -16.05 3.10
CA LEU A 36 14.78 -15.21 2.49
C LEU A 36 14.75 -15.29 0.96
N ASN A 37 14.09 -16.30 0.37
CA ASN A 37 13.98 -16.43 -1.09
C ASN A 37 13.00 -15.42 -1.71
N ASP A 38 12.08 -14.88 -0.90
CA ASP A 38 11.15 -13.81 -1.32
C ASP A 38 11.81 -12.41 -1.28
N ARG A 39 13.09 -12.34 -0.86
CA ARG A 39 13.85 -11.10 -0.78
C ARG A 39 14.84 -11.01 -1.93
N LEU A 40 15.05 -9.79 -2.41
CA LEU A 40 16.08 -9.48 -3.38
C LEU A 40 16.94 -8.35 -2.78
N GLU A 41 18.03 -8.73 -2.13
CA GLU A 41 18.93 -7.80 -1.42
C GLU A 41 19.81 -7.02 -2.41
N ASP A 42 20.35 -7.69 -3.42
CA ASP A 42 21.16 -7.07 -4.47
C ASP A 42 20.36 -6.99 -5.76
N TYR A 43 20.07 -5.77 -6.19
CA TYR A 43 19.34 -5.49 -7.42
C TYR A 43 19.80 -4.19 -8.07
N ASP A 44 19.76 -4.21 -9.39
CA ASP A 44 19.94 -3.01 -10.20
C ASP A 44 18.58 -2.29 -10.34
N ILE A 45 18.54 -1.03 -9.89
CA ILE A 45 17.33 -0.21 -9.88
C ILE A 45 16.77 -0.01 -11.30
N GLU A 46 17.63 0.14 -12.31
CA GLU A 46 17.20 0.35 -13.70
C GLU A 46 16.58 -0.92 -14.25
N LYS A 47 17.18 -2.09 -13.99
CA LYS A 47 16.60 -3.38 -14.40
C LYS A 47 15.26 -3.65 -13.74
N VAL A 48 15.11 -3.32 -12.45
CA VAL A 48 13.82 -3.46 -11.75
C VAL A 48 12.76 -2.54 -12.39
N ASN A 49 13.10 -1.30 -12.69
CA ASN A 49 12.17 -0.38 -13.37
C ASN A 49 11.80 -0.88 -14.78
N GLU A 50 12.73 -1.47 -15.52
CA GLU A 50 12.41 -2.12 -16.80
C GLU A 50 11.42 -3.26 -16.65
N ILE A 51 11.56 -4.08 -15.60
CA ILE A 51 10.63 -5.18 -15.31
C ILE A 51 9.24 -4.61 -15.03
N PHE A 52 9.10 -3.61 -14.16
CA PHE A 52 7.81 -2.97 -13.90
C PHE A 52 7.19 -2.39 -15.18
N LYS A 53 7.99 -1.73 -16.01
CA LYS A 53 7.54 -1.20 -17.31
C LYS A 53 7.04 -2.30 -18.24
N ARG A 54 7.74 -3.44 -18.33
CA ARG A 54 7.31 -4.61 -19.13
C ARG A 54 6.02 -5.23 -18.60
N LEU A 55 5.80 -5.16 -17.29
CA LEU A 55 4.55 -5.58 -16.64
C LEU A 55 3.41 -4.54 -16.78
N GLY A 56 3.66 -3.41 -17.45
CA GLY A 56 2.67 -2.36 -17.69
C GLY A 56 2.56 -1.32 -16.56
N TYR A 57 3.50 -1.31 -15.62
CA TYR A 57 3.51 -0.37 -14.51
C TYR A 57 4.55 0.73 -14.70
N VAL A 58 4.16 1.95 -14.35
CA VAL A 58 5.11 3.04 -14.12
C VAL A 58 5.65 2.91 -12.69
N SER A 59 6.97 2.97 -12.54
CA SER A 59 7.65 2.92 -11.26
C SER A 59 8.69 4.04 -11.09
N THR A 60 8.85 4.50 -9.86
CA THR A 60 9.90 5.43 -9.45
C THR A 60 10.55 4.93 -8.18
N PHE A 61 11.88 4.98 -8.09
CA PHE A 61 12.61 4.54 -6.91
C PHE A 61 12.92 5.71 -5.96
N ASP A 62 12.49 5.59 -4.70
CA ASP A 62 12.90 6.49 -3.63
C ASP A 62 14.26 6.06 -3.08
N LYS A 63 15.31 6.85 -3.35
CA LYS A 63 16.68 6.52 -2.93
C LYS A 63 16.90 6.69 -1.43
N LYS A 64 16.10 7.52 -0.75
CA LYS A 64 16.27 7.84 0.66
C LYS A 64 15.67 6.74 1.52
N GLU A 65 14.42 6.38 1.23
CA GLU A 65 13.65 5.37 1.95
C GLU A 65 13.79 3.96 1.34
N LYS A 66 14.48 3.85 0.20
CA LYS A 66 14.85 2.61 -0.51
C LYS A 66 13.67 1.72 -0.91
N PHE A 67 12.66 2.30 -1.56
CA PHE A 67 11.51 1.55 -2.08
C PHE A 67 11.11 1.99 -3.49
N PHE A 68 10.40 1.13 -4.20
CA PHE A 68 9.76 1.45 -5.47
C PHE A 68 8.33 1.90 -5.24
N LYS A 69 7.99 3.09 -5.70
CA LYS A 69 6.59 3.53 -5.85
C LYS A 69 6.10 3.06 -7.21
N VAL A 70 5.04 2.25 -7.23
CA VAL A 70 4.56 1.54 -8.44
C VAL A 70 3.05 1.71 -8.61
N GLY A 71 2.60 1.81 -9.86
CA GLY A 71 1.17 1.72 -10.19
C GLY A 71 0.36 2.88 -9.64
N VAL A 72 0.90 4.10 -9.76
CA VAL A 72 0.24 5.32 -9.29
C VAL A 72 -1.02 5.59 -10.12
N ILE A 73 -2.15 5.74 -9.44
CA ILE A 73 -3.40 6.25 -10.01
C ILE A 73 -3.74 7.52 -9.23
N ASP A 74 -3.68 8.65 -9.93
CA ASP A 74 -3.82 9.99 -9.37
C ASP A 74 -4.71 10.92 -10.20
N ASN A 75 -5.40 10.37 -11.20
CA ASN A 75 -6.30 11.10 -12.10
C ASN A 75 -7.71 11.31 -11.52
N SER A 76 -7.97 10.89 -10.28
CA SER A 76 -9.24 11.05 -9.59
C SER A 76 -9.19 12.23 -8.61
N PRO A 77 -10.17 13.14 -8.61
CA PRO A 77 -10.23 14.22 -7.61
C PRO A 77 -10.54 13.69 -6.20
N ASN A 78 -11.00 12.44 -6.10
CA ASN A 78 -11.49 11.87 -4.84
C ASN A 78 -10.49 10.93 -4.17
N TYR A 79 -9.52 10.38 -4.91
CA TYR A 79 -8.57 9.44 -4.34
C TYR A 79 -7.28 9.33 -5.15
N MET A 80 -6.24 8.89 -4.46
CA MET A 80 -5.00 8.42 -5.06
C MET A 80 -4.66 7.04 -4.50
N ILE A 81 -4.13 6.18 -5.35
CA ILE A 81 -3.64 4.86 -4.94
C ILE A 81 -2.29 4.53 -5.58
N TRP A 82 -1.47 3.78 -4.87
CA TRP A 82 -0.21 3.23 -5.38
C TRP A 82 0.30 2.12 -4.45
N PHE A 83 1.38 1.46 -4.87
CA PHE A 83 2.11 0.50 -4.05
C PHE A 83 3.52 0.99 -3.75
N ASN A 84 3.97 0.77 -2.52
CA ASN A 84 5.37 0.86 -2.14
C ASN A 84 5.92 -0.57 -2.05
N ILE A 85 6.97 -0.88 -2.81
CA ILE A 85 7.59 -2.21 -2.86
C ILE A 85 9.04 -2.10 -2.38
N ILE A 86 9.37 -2.83 -1.32
CA ILE A 86 10.73 -2.95 -0.77
C ILE A 86 11.23 -4.36 -1.07
N LEU A 87 12.07 -4.48 -2.10
CA LEU A 87 12.58 -5.77 -2.56
C LEU A 87 13.52 -6.43 -1.56
N GLU A 88 14.34 -5.63 -0.86
CA GLU A 88 15.28 -6.10 0.17
C GLU A 88 14.59 -6.91 1.27
N TYR A 89 13.32 -6.56 1.59
CA TYR A 89 12.54 -7.24 2.63
C TYR A 89 11.38 -8.07 2.08
N GLY A 90 11.22 -8.16 0.75
CA GLY A 90 10.07 -8.83 0.13
C GLY A 90 8.73 -8.20 0.53
N MET A 91 8.71 -6.90 0.81
CA MET A 91 7.53 -6.22 1.35
C MET A 91 6.80 -5.41 0.27
N THR A 92 5.48 -5.46 0.30
CA THR A 92 4.62 -4.62 -0.52
C THR A 92 3.56 -3.97 0.36
N GLU A 93 3.41 -2.66 0.22
CA GLU A 93 2.43 -1.88 0.95
C GLU A 93 1.50 -1.13 -0.01
N PHE A 94 0.20 -1.36 0.14
CA PHE A 94 -0.82 -0.65 -0.61
C PHE A 94 -1.16 0.66 0.08
N ILE A 95 -0.98 1.78 -0.62
CA ILE A 95 -1.31 3.11 -0.13
C ILE A 95 -2.61 3.59 -0.75
N TRP A 96 -3.49 4.11 0.09
CA TRP A 96 -4.75 4.69 -0.32
C TRP A 96 -4.95 6.04 0.35
N VAL A 97 -5.13 7.07 -0.47
CA VAL A 97 -5.45 8.42 -0.03
C VAL A 97 -6.81 8.79 -0.59
N VAL A 98 -7.69 9.31 0.27
CA VAL A 98 -9.05 9.71 -0.05
C VAL A 98 -9.23 11.18 0.31
N TYR A 99 -9.82 11.91 -0.62
CA TYR A 99 -10.08 13.34 -0.54
C TYR A 99 -11.58 13.60 -0.50
N HIS A 100 -11.99 14.66 0.18
CA HIS A 100 -13.33 15.21 0.07
C HIS A 100 -13.28 16.72 0.27
N ASN A 101 -13.71 17.46 -0.76
CA ASN A 101 -13.60 18.92 -0.88
C ASN A 101 -12.13 19.37 -0.72
N ASP A 102 -11.23 18.74 -1.46
CA ASP A 102 -9.77 18.99 -1.46
C ASP A 102 -9.05 18.71 -0.12
N GLU A 103 -9.78 18.28 0.92
CA GLU A 103 -9.21 17.87 2.20
C GLU A 103 -8.97 16.36 2.23
N VAL A 104 -7.78 15.96 2.72
CA VAL A 104 -7.47 14.55 2.99
C VAL A 104 -8.37 14.05 4.12
N ARG A 105 -9.19 13.05 3.81
CA ARG A 105 -10.01 12.34 4.81
C ARG A 105 -9.27 11.15 5.38
N LEU A 106 -8.50 10.47 4.53
CA LEU A 106 -7.79 9.24 4.87
C LEU A 106 -6.54 9.17 4.00
N GLY A 107 -5.38 8.85 4.57
CA GLY A 107 -4.12 8.79 3.82
C GLY A 107 -3.03 8.06 4.57
N SER A 108 -2.92 6.75 4.36
CA SER A 108 -2.03 5.85 5.07
C SER A 108 -1.97 4.51 4.33
N PRO A 109 -1.03 3.64 4.71
CA PRO A 109 -1.09 2.26 4.31
C PRO A 109 -2.40 1.56 4.70
N TRP A 110 -2.88 0.68 3.82
CA TRP A 110 -4.05 -0.17 4.09
C TRP A 110 -3.87 -1.02 5.37
N SER A 111 -2.63 -1.37 5.71
CA SER A 111 -2.25 -2.11 6.92
C SER A 111 -2.50 -1.32 8.23
N VAL A 112 -2.60 0.00 8.17
CA VAL A 112 -2.90 0.85 9.34
C VAL A 112 -4.39 0.77 9.68
N TYR A 113 -5.26 0.83 8.68
CA TYR A 113 -6.71 0.75 8.89
C TYR A 113 -7.15 -0.60 9.44
N SER A 114 -6.52 -1.69 9.00
CA SER A 114 -6.82 -3.02 9.53
C SER A 114 -6.49 -3.12 11.01
N ARG A 115 -5.35 -2.56 11.45
CA ARG A 115 -4.98 -2.51 12.87
C ARG A 115 -6.01 -1.76 13.71
N LEU A 116 -6.41 -0.56 13.27
CA LEU A 116 -7.40 0.27 13.95
C LEU A 116 -8.81 -0.35 14.01
N LEU A 117 -9.15 -1.27 13.11
CA LEU A 117 -10.48 -1.89 13.04
C LEU A 117 -10.56 -3.30 13.62
N ILE A 118 -9.49 -4.09 13.53
CA ILE A 118 -9.44 -5.48 14.00
C ILE A 118 -9.10 -5.55 15.48
N ASN A 119 -8.25 -4.65 15.97
CA ASN A 119 -7.81 -4.62 17.36
C ASN A 119 -7.68 -3.14 17.83
N PRO A 120 -8.84 -2.45 17.97
CA PRO A 120 -8.90 -1.00 18.22
C PRO A 120 -8.27 -0.57 19.55
#